data_AF-A0A9E3NTT4-F1
#
_entry.id   AF-A0A9E3NTT4-F1
#
_cell.length_a   1.000
_cell.length_b   1.000
_cell.length_c   1.000
_cell.angle_alpha   90.00
_cell.angle_beta   90.00
_cell.angle_gamma   90.00
#
_symmetry.space_group_name_H-M   'P 1'
#
loop_
_entity.id
_entity.type
_entity.pdbx_description
1 polymer ?
#
loop_
_entity_poly.entity_id
_entity_poly.type
_entity_poly.pdbx_seq_one_letter_code
_entity_poly.pdbx_strand_id
1 'polypeptide(L)'
;MSRVSGVTIPLFSLRTRGDWGIGQISDLPACAAWVLAAGQRLLQVLPTHELSAGETSPYGALSAFALDPIYTTIDRVPDLDPAAIAEALGDAGRADLDRVRRAPRVDYRTVRALKQKALRAAFDRFRARELSASSARARAFFAFVDREGAWLRDHALYAALRASHADHGWTTWPEAERDRAPAVVALARDPRDDGALGTRVLEQMYLQWIAHEEWQAARAELRALGVALMGDMPFIVGSESADVWAHREQFLTDVSLGAPPDGFSADGQSWGLPAYDWAAMDRDDLAWIRTRAKHAAALFDRFRIDHLVGFFRQWITKAPAKGTFIPPTEEEQEARGEKVLRAMLEAAGPGAVIGEDLGVIPPFVRETMSRLGLPGYKVLPWEKDEHFMSKDPRGFPELSVATWSTHDTAPITSWWDQLEGWERERLAGLDAIPLDLPPAERELALLKLLFSAKSELTLVLVNELIGDGERINTPGTVNDRNWTWRLPRPIEDLKADPDLAARFAKIRALASQSGRV
;
A
#
# COMPACT_ATOMS: atom_id res chain seq x y z
N MET A 1 -0.50 8.64 -24.29
CA MET A 1 0.61 7.73 -23.95
C MET A 1 0.27 6.33 -24.48
N SER A 2 1.20 5.37 -24.53
CA SER A 2 0.81 3.98 -24.83
C SER A 2 -0.09 3.46 -23.71
N ARG A 3 -1.18 2.78 -24.05
CA ARG A 3 -2.05 2.09 -23.08
C ARG A 3 -1.22 1.02 -22.37
N VAL A 4 -1.48 0.79 -21.09
CA VAL A 4 -0.74 -0.17 -20.26
C VAL A 4 -1.74 -1.08 -19.56
N SER A 5 -1.36 -2.33 -19.31
CA SER A 5 -2.04 -3.19 -18.34
C SER A 5 -1.10 -3.59 -17.20
N GLY A 6 -1.67 -3.77 -16.02
CA GLY A 6 -0.93 -4.13 -14.82
C GLY A 6 -1.71 -5.04 -13.88
N VAL A 7 -1.02 -5.52 -12.86
CA VAL A 7 -1.57 -6.42 -11.84
C VAL A 7 -1.47 -5.76 -10.49
N THR A 8 -2.55 -5.80 -9.72
CA THR A 8 -2.52 -5.52 -8.29
C THR A 8 -2.27 -6.82 -7.52
N ILE A 9 -1.18 -6.87 -6.77
CA ILE A 9 -0.87 -7.93 -5.81
C ILE A 9 -0.28 -7.33 -4.54
N PRO A 10 -0.87 -7.57 -3.37
CA PRO A 10 -0.25 -7.14 -2.12
C PRO A 10 1.10 -7.82 -1.93
N LEU A 11 2.11 -7.06 -1.50
CA LEU A 11 3.46 -7.62 -1.28
C LEU A 11 3.43 -8.79 -0.30
N PHE A 12 2.64 -8.70 0.77
CA PHE A 12 2.49 -9.77 1.74
C PHE A 12 1.94 -11.09 1.14
N SER A 13 1.21 -10.99 0.04
CA SER A 13 0.58 -12.14 -0.63
C SER A 13 1.55 -12.92 -1.52
N LEU A 14 2.72 -12.38 -1.85
CA LEU A 14 3.69 -13.13 -2.64
C LEU A 14 4.12 -14.40 -1.90
N ARG A 15 4.40 -15.43 -2.69
CA ARG A 15 4.90 -16.70 -2.20
C ARG A 15 6.06 -17.15 -3.09
N THR A 16 7.20 -17.39 -2.48
CA THR A 16 8.38 -17.95 -3.15
C THR A 16 8.91 -19.12 -2.34
N ARG A 17 9.74 -19.96 -2.94
CA ARG A 17 10.32 -21.08 -2.17
C ARG A 17 11.20 -20.61 -1.04
N GLY A 18 11.80 -19.43 -1.15
CA GLY A 18 12.70 -18.84 -0.16
C GLY A 18 11.99 -18.04 0.93
N ASP A 19 10.68 -17.81 0.83
CA ASP A 19 10.02 -16.84 1.70
C ASP A 19 10.01 -17.22 3.19
N TRP A 20 9.68 -16.26 4.04
CA TRP A 20 9.59 -16.43 5.49
C TRP A 20 8.13 -16.51 5.98
N GLY A 21 7.21 -17.03 5.16
CA GLY A 21 5.77 -17.06 5.46
C GLY A 21 5.00 -15.80 5.06
N ILE A 22 5.68 -14.85 4.40
CA ILE A 22 5.14 -13.60 3.86
C ILE A 22 5.98 -13.22 2.64
N GLY A 23 5.37 -12.59 1.64
CA GLY A 23 6.12 -12.03 0.51
C GLY A 23 7.09 -10.92 0.93
N GLN A 24 8.17 -10.76 0.17
CA GLN A 24 9.33 -9.94 0.53
C GLN A 24 9.72 -9.00 -0.61
N ILE A 25 10.43 -7.91 -0.30
CA ILE A 25 10.85 -6.90 -1.29
C ILE A 25 11.60 -7.56 -2.46
N SER A 26 12.48 -8.51 -2.16
CA SER A 26 13.24 -9.23 -3.18
C SER A 26 12.43 -10.17 -4.07
N ASP A 27 11.16 -10.45 -3.73
CA ASP A 27 10.27 -11.29 -4.53
C ASP A 27 9.62 -10.49 -5.68
N LEU A 28 9.63 -9.15 -5.59
CA LEU A 28 9.03 -8.27 -6.60
C LEU A 28 9.57 -8.54 -8.02
N PRO A 29 10.89 -8.69 -8.27
CA PRO A 29 11.39 -8.97 -9.62
C PRO A 29 10.91 -10.31 -10.18
N ALA A 30 10.84 -11.34 -9.33
CA ALA A 30 10.31 -12.65 -9.72
C ALA A 30 8.81 -12.58 -10.06
N CYS A 31 8.04 -11.81 -9.28
CA CYS A 31 6.64 -11.53 -9.56
C CYS A 31 6.46 -10.76 -10.87
N ALA A 32 7.26 -9.70 -11.09
CA ALA A 32 7.24 -8.91 -12.31
C ALA A 32 7.51 -9.77 -13.55
N ALA A 33 8.54 -10.61 -13.50
CA ALA A 33 8.85 -11.54 -14.59
C ALA A 33 7.73 -12.57 -14.83
N TRP A 34 7.04 -13.01 -13.77
CA TRP A 34 5.92 -13.94 -13.85
C TRP A 34 4.69 -13.30 -14.50
N VAL A 35 4.25 -12.13 -14.05
CA VAL A 35 3.07 -11.44 -14.62
C VAL A 35 3.33 -10.89 -16.03
N LEU A 36 4.60 -10.64 -16.39
CA LEU A 36 4.98 -10.27 -17.75
C LEU A 36 4.65 -11.38 -18.77
N ALA A 37 4.64 -12.65 -18.34
CA ALA A 37 4.20 -13.76 -19.19
C ALA A 37 2.71 -13.63 -19.59
N ALA A 38 1.89 -12.96 -18.76
CA ALA A 38 0.50 -12.58 -19.06
C ALA A 38 0.38 -11.21 -19.76
N GLY A 39 1.49 -10.61 -20.20
CA GLY A 39 1.52 -9.31 -20.88
C GLY A 39 1.42 -8.09 -19.96
N GLN A 40 1.54 -8.25 -18.65
CA GLN A 40 1.36 -7.16 -17.70
C GLN A 40 2.67 -6.39 -17.50
N ARG A 41 2.61 -5.06 -17.62
CA ARG A 41 3.77 -4.16 -17.59
C ARG A 41 3.78 -3.18 -16.42
N LEU A 42 2.86 -3.35 -15.49
CA LEU A 42 2.83 -2.62 -14.24
C LEU A 42 2.47 -3.58 -13.11
N LEU A 43 3.17 -3.45 -11.99
CA LEU A 43 2.89 -4.17 -10.76
C LEU A 43 2.45 -3.16 -9.70
N GLN A 44 1.19 -3.20 -9.27
CA GLN A 44 0.70 -2.42 -8.15
C GLN A 44 0.81 -3.24 -6.86
N VAL A 45 1.42 -2.66 -5.84
CA VAL A 45 1.39 -3.18 -4.47
C VAL A 45 0.53 -2.30 -3.58
N LEU A 46 -0.03 -2.91 -2.54
CA LEU A 46 -0.70 -2.18 -1.44
C LEU A 46 0.34 -1.42 -0.60
N PRO A 47 -0.06 -0.54 0.34
CA PRO A 47 0.89 0.16 1.19
C PRO A 47 1.85 -0.82 1.89
N THR A 48 3.13 -0.50 1.89
CA THR A 48 4.20 -1.34 2.48
C THR A 48 4.77 -0.73 3.74
N HIS A 49 3.98 0.13 4.39
CA HIS A 49 4.42 0.91 5.53
C HIS A 49 4.38 0.14 6.85
N GLU A 50 5.22 0.52 7.79
CA GLU A 50 5.36 -0.18 9.07
C GLU A 50 4.07 -0.16 9.88
N LEU A 51 3.62 -1.35 10.32
CA LEU A 51 2.40 -1.51 11.11
C LEU A 51 2.70 -1.76 12.59
N SER A 52 1.75 -1.43 13.46
CA SER A 52 1.80 -1.83 14.87
C SER A 52 1.65 -3.34 15.07
N ALA A 53 2.12 -3.83 16.21
CA ALA A 53 1.85 -5.19 16.64
C ALA A 53 0.33 -5.45 16.68
N GLY A 54 -0.11 -6.55 16.03
CA GLY A 54 -1.53 -6.93 15.96
C GLY A 54 -2.32 -6.27 14.83
N GLU A 55 -1.79 -5.23 14.18
CA GLU A 55 -2.38 -4.66 12.97
C GLU A 55 -1.97 -5.48 11.74
N THR A 56 -2.92 -5.75 10.86
CA THR A 56 -2.72 -6.47 9.59
C THR A 56 -3.09 -5.63 8.38
N SER A 57 -3.87 -4.56 8.56
CA SER A 57 -4.26 -3.63 7.51
C SER A 57 -3.08 -2.77 7.08
N PRO A 58 -2.72 -2.79 5.78
CA PRO A 58 -1.75 -1.86 5.20
C PRO A 58 -2.09 -0.37 5.41
N TYR A 59 -3.36 -0.07 5.66
CA TYR A 59 -3.86 1.29 5.86
C TYR A 59 -3.77 1.78 7.32
N GLY A 60 -3.37 0.90 8.25
CA GLY A 60 -3.17 1.20 9.68
C GLY A 60 -1.71 1.53 10.04
N ALA A 61 -0.97 2.16 9.14
CA ALA A 61 0.48 2.34 9.30
C ALA A 61 0.86 3.32 10.43
N LEU A 62 2.00 3.02 11.07
CA LEU A 62 2.65 3.87 12.08
C LEU A 62 3.44 5.02 11.49
N SER A 63 3.71 4.99 10.18
CA SER A 63 4.30 6.11 9.46
C SER A 63 3.86 6.13 8.01
N ALA A 64 3.70 7.32 7.43
CA ALA A 64 3.53 7.54 6.00
C ALA A 64 4.82 7.36 5.18
N PHE A 65 5.96 7.13 5.84
CA PHE A 65 7.28 7.11 5.20
C PHE A 65 7.99 5.77 5.36
N ALA A 66 8.02 5.24 6.58
CA ALA A 66 8.79 4.04 6.91
C ALA A 66 8.26 2.80 6.18
N LEU A 67 9.18 2.00 5.62
CA LEU A 67 8.85 0.67 5.08
C LEU A 67 8.77 -0.33 6.25
N ASP A 68 7.83 -1.28 6.22
CA ASP A 68 7.75 -2.30 7.26
C ASP A 68 8.96 -3.26 7.16
N PRO A 69 9.80 -3.36 8.20
CA PRO A 69 10.95 -4.28 8.17
C PRO A 69 10.54 -5.75 8.00
N ILE A 70 9.27 -6.12 8.22
CA ILE A 70 8.75 -7.46 7.91
C ILE A 70 8.94 -7.85 6.44
N TYR A 71 9.05 -6.90 5.52
CA TYR A 71 9.24 -7.19 4.09
C TYR A 71 10.70 -7.40 3.70
N THR A 72 11.66 -7.17 4.59
CA THR A 72 13.10 -7.39 4.35
C THR A 72 13.41 -8.86 4.08
N THR A 73 14.33 -9.12 3.15
CA THR A 73 14.83 -10.46 2.85
C THR A 73 16.00 -10.85 3.72
N ILE A 74 15.71 -11.59 4.79
CA ILE A 74 16.70 -12.00 5.80
C ILE A 74 17.94 -12.64 5.18
N ASP A 75 17.76 -13.52 4.19
CA ASP A 75 18.85 -14.21 3.50
C ASP A 75 19.74 -13.28 2.64
N ARG A 76 19.28 -12.05 2.38
CA ARG A 76 20.01 -11.00 1.63
C ARG A 76 20.58 -9.91 2.52
N VAL A 77 20.31 -9.92 3.83
CA VAL A 77 20.87 -8.95 4.78
C VAL A 77 22.38 -9.16 4.86
N PRO A 78 23.22 -8.20 4.47
CA PRO A 78 24.67 -8.41 4.36
C PRO A 78 25.36 -8.80 5.68
N ASP A 79 24.77 -8.39 6.80
CA ASP A 79 25.31 -8.58 8.15
C ASP A 79 24.96 -9.97 8.73
N LEU A 80 24.19 -10.79 7.99
CA LEU A 80 23.82 -12.16 8.33
C LEU A 80 24.43 -13.18 7.38
N ASP A 81 24.84 -14.31 7.94
CA ASP A 81 25.16 -15.53 7.21
C ASP A 81 24.21 -16.66 7.66
N PRO A 82 24.12 -17.79 6.94
CA PRO A 82 23.22 -18.88 7.31
C PRO A 82 23.42 -19.42 8.73
N ALA A 83 24.65 -19.38 9.25
CA ALA A 83 24.94 -19.82 10.62
C ALA A 83 24.38 -18.83 11.65
N ALA A 84 24.55 -17.52 11.43
CA ALA A 84 23.99 -16.47 12.28
C ALA A 84 22.45 -16.48 12.27
N ILE A 85 21.83 -16.76 11.12
CA ILE A 85 20.37 -16.94 11.03
C ILE A 85 19.95 -18.15 11.87
N ALA A 86 20.61 -19.29 11.71
CA ALA A 86 20.30 -20.50 12.46
C ALA A 86 20.47 -20.30 13.97
N GLU A 87 21.53 -19.61 14.39
CA GLU A 87 21.79 -19.26 15.79
C GLU A 87 20.68 -18.35 16.35
N ALA A 88 20.34 -17.27 15.64
CA ALA A 88 19.32 -16.31 16.07
C ALA A 88 17.92 -16.94 16.22
N LEU A 89 17.58 -17.91 15.35
CA LEU A 89 16.29 -18.59 15.39
C LEU A 89 16.23 -19.71 16.44
N GLY A 90 17.33 -20.44 16.62
CA GLY A 90 17.34 -21.70 17.38
C GLY A 90 16.43 -22.77 16.76
N ASP A 91 16.30 -23.94 17.42
CA ASP A 91 15.47 -25.04 16.92
C ASP A 91 13.99 -24.67 16.82
N ALA A 92 13.45 -24.01 17.85
CA ALA A 92 12.04 -23.60 17.88
C ALA A 92 11.72 -22.59 16.77
N GLY A 93 12.59 -21.59 16.55
CA GLY A 93 12.40 -20.60 15.48
C GLY A 93 12.48 -21.22 14.09
N ARG A 94 13.36 -22.21 13.87
CA ARG A 94 13.41 -22.97 12.61
C ARG A 94 12.14 -23.77 12.37
N ALA A 95 11.62 -24.44 13.40
CA ALA A 95 10.36 -25.17 13.31
C ALA A 95 9.17 -24.23 13.02
N ASP A 96 9.14 -23.05 13.64
CA ASP A 96 8.14 -22.02 13.34
C ASP A 96 8.28 -21.46 11.93
N LEU A 97 9.50 -21.22 11.43
CA LEU A 97 9.76 -20.78 10.06
C LEU A 97 9.21 -21.79 9.05
N ASP A 98 9.49 -23.08 9.26
CA ASP A 98 8.96 -24.16 8.43
C ASP A 98 7.43 -24.21 8.46
N ARG A 99 6.81 -23.96 9.62
CA ARG A 99 5.36 -23.91 9.78
C ARG A 99 4.75 -22.74 9.00
N VAL A 100 5.26 -21.52 9.16
CA VAL A 100 4.67 -20.33 8.51
C VAL A 100 4.86 -20.34 6.99
N ARG A 101 5.94 -20.92 6.47
CA ARG A 101 6.14 -21.11 5.02
C ARG A 101 5.10 -22.02 4.38
N ARG A 102 4.60 -22.99 5.15
CA ARG A 102 3.54 -23.92 4.72
C ARG A 102 2.13 -23.40 4.97
N ALA A 103 1.96 -22.36 5.80
CA ALA A 103 0.66 -21.81 6.10
C ALA A 103 -0.01 -21.21 4.84
N PRO A 104 -1.32 -21.45 4.62
CA PRO A 104 -2.04 -20.90 3.46
C PRO A 104 -2.24 -19.39 3.56
N ARG A 105 -2.08 -18.81 4.75
CA ARG A 105 -2.26 -17.39 5.07
C ARG A 105 -1.06 -16.86 5.82
N VAL A 106 -0.89 -15.54 5.80
CA VAL A 106 0.17 -14.86 6.55
C VAL A 106 -0.13 -14.94 8.06
N ASP A 107 0.79 -15.55 8.81
CA ASP A 107 0.82 -15.51 10.28
C ASP A 107 1.71 -14.33 10.73
N TYR A 108 1.16 -13.11 10.70
CA TYR A 108 1.92 -11.88 10.98
C TYR A 108 2.66 -11.94 12.32
N ARG A 109 2.02 -12.46 13.36
CA ARG A 109 2.61 -12.52 14.70
C ARG A 109 3.89 -13.36 14.69
N THR A 110 3.82 -14.58 14.17
CA THR A 110 4.99 -15.46 14.14
C THR A 110 6.05 -14.91 13.19
N VAL A 111 5.66 -14.46 12.00
CA VAL A 111 6.59 -13.93 11.00
C VAL A 111 7.35 -12.72 11.52
N ARG A 112 6.66 -11.75 12.15
CA ARG A 112 7.30 -10.59 12.80
C ARG A 112 8.30 -11.03 13.85
N ALA A 113 7.93 -11.95 14.73
CA ALA A 113 8.82 -12.43 15.79
C ALA A 113 10.09 -13.11 15.24
N LEU A 114 9.96 -13.94 14.19
CA LEU A 114 11.10 -14.59 13.53
C LEU A 114 12.03 -13.57 12.88
N LYS A 115 11.46 -12.66 12.07
CA LYS A 115 12.25 -11.65 11.36
C LYS A 115 12.90 -10.66 12.31
N GLN A 116 12.21 -10.22 13.36
CA GLN A 116 12.79 -9.33 14.38
C GLN A 116 13.99 -9.98 15.09
N LYS A 117 13.95 -11.28 15.41
CA LYS A 117 15.11 -11.99 15.99
C LYS A 117 16.31 -11.97 15.04
N ALA A 118 16.09 -12.30 13.76
CA ALA A 118 17.16 -12.31 12.77
C ALA A 118 17.71 -10.89 12.51
N LEU A 119 16.84 -9.89 12.34
CA LEU A 119 17.23 -8.50 12.10
C LEU A 119 17.95 -7.87 13.29
N ARG A 120 17.57 -8.23 14.53
CA ARG A 120 18.35 -7.87 15.73
C ARG A 120 19.76 -8.40 15.66
N ALA A 121 19.91 -9.70 15.35
CA ALA A 121 21.23 -10.31 15.23
C ALA A 121 22.05 -9.68 14.10
N ALA A 122 21.41 -9.25 13.01
CA ALA A 122 22.05 -8.49 11.94
C ALA A 122 22.59 -7.15 12.47
N PHE A 123 21.75 -6.39 13.17
CA PHE A 123 22.15 -5.11 13.75
C PHE A 123 23.28 -5.26 14.78
N ASP A 124 23.23 -6.30 15.63
CA ASP A 124 24.29 -6.56 16.61
C ASP A 124 25.64 -6.84 15.94
N ARG A 125 25.63 -7.58 14.81
CA ARG A 125 26.83 -7.84 14.01
C ARG A 125 27.32 -6.60 13.27
N PHE A 126 26.41 -5.84 12.67
CA PHE A 126 26.70 -4.55 12.04
C PHE A 126 27.37 -3.60 13.05
N ARG A 127 26.82 -3.51 14.27
CA ARG A 127 27.38 -2.69 15.34
C ARG A 127 28.78 -3.15 15.75
N ALA A 128 28.94 -4.45 15.98
CA ALA A 128 30.21 -5.02 16.44
C ALA A 128 31.34 -4.92 15.40
N ARG A 129 31.02 -4.96 14.10
CA ARG A 129 32.00 -5.04 13.00
C ARG A 129 32.16 -3.74 12.24
N GLU A 130 31.05 -3.10 11.89
CA GLU A 130 31.02 -1.96 10.97
C GLU A 130 31.01 -0.63 11.72
N LEU A 131 30.11 -0.46 12.70
CA LEU A 131 30.04 0.79 13.49
C LEU A 131 31.30 0.98 14.34
N SER A 132 31.73 -0.06 15.06
CA SER A 132 32.92 -0.01 15.91
C SER A 132 34.20 0.33 15.12
N ALA A 133 34.29 -0.14 13.88
CA ALA A 133 35.43 0.08 12.98
C ALA A 133 35.30 1.36 12.14
N SER A 134 34.18 2.09 12.24
CA SER A 134 33.87 3.23 11.36
C SER A 134 34.08 2.89 9.88
N SER A 135 33.61 1.71 9.47
CA SER A 135 33.85 1.15 8.14
C SER A 135 33.19 1.97 7.01
N ALA A 136 33.44 1.57 5.77
CA ALA A 136 32.72 2.15 4.62
C ALA A 136 31.21 1.92 4.73
N ARG A 137 30.79 0.77 5.26
CA ARG A 137 29.37 0.41 5.44
C ARG A 137 28.72 1.27 6.53
N ALA A 138 29.43 1.52 7.64
CA ALA A 138 28.97 2.46 8.66
C ALA A 138 28.80 3.89 8.12
N ARG A 139 29.73 4.37 7.27
CA ARG A 139 29.60 5.67 6.61
C ARG A 139 28.41 5.72 5.64
N ALA A 140 28.16 4.64 4.90
CA ALA A 140 26.99 4.55 4.01
C ALA A 140 25.68 4.60 4.79
N PHE A 141 25.62 3.91 5.93
CA PHE A 141 24.49 3.97 6.86
C PHE A 141 24.23 5.41 7.37
N PHE A 142 25.26 6.12 7.86
CA PHE A 142 25.05 7.50 8.32
C PHE A 142 24.72 8.46 7.16
N ALA A 143 25.22 8.23 5.96
CA ALA A 143 24.82 8.99 4.78
C ALA A 143 23.33 8.78 4.42
N PHE A 144 22.80 7.57 4.64
CA PHE A 144 21.35 7.32 4.56
C PHE A 144 20.60 8.09 5.65
N VAL A 145 21.08 8.05 6.90
CA VAL A 145 20.46 8.76 8.02
C VAL A 145 20.39 10.27 7.80
N ASP A 146 21.46 10.86 7.25
CA ASP A 146 21.49 12.29 6.95
C ASP A 146 20.56 12.66 5.80
N ARG A 147 20.49 11.83 4.75
CA ARG A 147 19.63 12.07 3.59
C ARG A 147 18.15 11.96 3.92
N GLU A 148 17.77 10.95 4.70
CA GLU A 148 16.36 10.65 5.05
C GLU A 148 15.94 11.26 6.40
N GLY A 149 16.81 12.04 7.03
CA GLY A 149 16.66 12.47 8.42
C GLY A 149 15.42 13.32 8.73
N ALA A 150 14.74 13.86 7.71
CA ALA A 150 13.51 14.63 7.87
C ALA A 150 12.35 13.80 8.43
N TRP A 151 12.25 12.52 8.05
CA TRP A 151 11.22 11.60 8.55
C TRP A 151 11.82 10.47 9.40
N LEU A 152 13.02 10.00 9.03
CA LEU A 152 13.63 8.81 9.62
C LEU A 152 13.93 8.99 11.12
N ARG A 153 14.40 10.18 11.51
CA ARG A 153 14.75 10.45 12.92
C ARG A 153 13.53 10.38 13.83
N ASP A 154 12.42 10.94 13.37
CA ASP A 154 11.16 10.93 14.12
C ASP A 154 10.53 9.55 14.17
N HIS A 155 10.52 8.82 13.05
CA HIS A 155 10.07 7.43 13.01
C HIS A 155 10.92 6.53 13.92
N ALA A 156 12.24 6.60 13.82
CA ALA A 156 13.13 5.74 14.61
C ALA A 156 12.98 5.98 16.11
N LEU A 157 12.85 7.25 16.52
CA LEU A 157 12.61 7.61 17.92
C LEU A 157 11.23 7.13 18.39
N TYR A 158 10.20 7.35 17.57
CA TYR A 158 8.84 6.90 17.86
C TYR A 158 8.77 5.39 18.05
N ALA A 159 9.32 4.62 17.10
CA ALA A 159 9.32 3.16 17.15
C ALA A 159 10.13 2.63 18.35
N ALA A 160 11.25 3.27 18.68
CA ALA A 160 12.06 2.90 19.84
C ALA A 160 11.33 3.17 21.17
N LEU A 161 10.69 4.34 21.32
CA LEU A 161 9.89 4.68 22.50
C LEU A 161 8.67 3.78 22.63
N ARG A 162 7.94 3.55 21.54
CA ARG A 162 6.78 2.65 21.51
C ARG A 162 7.13 1.26 22.00
N ALA A 163 8.24 0.69 21.51
CA ALA A 163 8.72 -0.61 21.98
C ALA A 163 9.08 -0.61 23.48
N SER A 164 9.58 0.50 24.02
CA SER A 164 9.89 0.65 25.46
C SER A 164 8.64 0.76 26.35
N HIS A 165 7.49 1.07 25.74
CA HIS A 165 6.18 1.22 26.42
C HIS A 165 5.21 0.09 26.06
N ALA A 166 5.70 -1.13 25.85
CA ALA A 166 4.88 -2.32 25.55
C ALA A 166 3.91 -2.11 24.36
N ASP A 167 4.38 -1.39 23.33
CA ASP A 167 3.64 -1.03 22.13
C ASP A 167 2.41 -0.13 22.36
N HIS A 168 2.29 0.51 23.52
CA HIS A 168 1.30 1.55 23.77
C HIS A 168 1.60 2.84 22.99
N GLY A 169 0.53 3.51 22.57
CA GLY A 169 0.57 4.75 21.80
C GLY A 169 1.15 5.95 22.56
N TRP A 170 1.61 6.95 21.82
CA TRP A 170 2.34 8.10 22.36
C TRP A 170 1.53 8.95 23.32
N THR A 171 0.20 8.93 23.20
CA THR A 171 -0.70 9.64 24.13
C THR A 171 -0.61 9.13 25.56
N THR A 172 -0.08 7.92 25.76
CA THR A 172 0.08 7.28 27.08
C THR A 172 1.46 7.46 27.70
N TRP A 173 2.43 7.99 26.94
CA TRP A 173 3.81 8.12 27.38
C TRP A 173 3.98 9.23 28.44
N PRO A 174 5.07 9.20 29.22
CA PRO A 174 5.46 10.31 30.09
C PRO A 174 5.53 11.64 29.32
N GLU A 175 5.20 12.75 30.00
CA GLU A 175 5.10 14.08 29.39
C GLU A 175 6.31 14.47 28.54
N ALA A 176 7.54 14.21 29.01
CA ALA A 176 8.74 14.56 28.26
C ALA A 176 8.86 13.84 26.91
N GLU A 177 8.39 12.60 26.81
CA GLU A 177 8.43 11.81 25.57
C GLU A 177 7.20 12.08 24.71
N ARG A 178 6.02 12.10 25.33
CA ARG A 178 4.76 12.50 24.69
C ARG A 178 4.92 13.85 24.02
N ASP A 179 5.45 14.85 24.72
CA ASP A 179 5.56 16.24 24.28
C ASP A 179 6.92 16.59 23.69
N ARG A 180 7.73 15.58 23.35
CA ARG A 180 8.96 15.73 22.55
C ARG A 180 9.92 16.75 23.15
N ALA A 181 10.19 16.64 24.45
CA ALA A 181 11.15 17.49 25.13
C ALA A 181 12.51 17.47 24.39
N PRO A 182 13.25 18.58 24.34
CA PRO A 182 14.48 18.69 23.55
C PRO A 182 15.51 17.57 23.82
N ALA A 183 15.61 17.10 25.06
CA ALA A 183 16.50 16.00 25.44
C ALA A 183 16.09 14.65 24.82
N VAL A 184 14.79 14.40 24.65
CA VAL A 184 14.28 13.17 24.01
C VAL A 184 14.54 13.20 22.51
N VAL A 185 14.26 14.33 21.86
CA VAL A 185 14.49 14.51 20.41
C VAL A 185 15.98 14.48 20.07
N ALA A 186 16.85 14.92 20.98
CA ALA A 186 18.31 14.89 20.77
C ALA A 186 18.85 13.48 20.49
N LEU A 187 18.22 12.44 21.06
CA LEU A 187 18.62 11.03 20.87
C LEU A 187 18.55 10.57 19.40
N ALA A 188 17.67 11.17 18.60
CA ALA A 188 17.56 10.86 17.17
C ALA A 188 18.28 11.88 16.27
N ARG A 189 18.55 13.09 16.77
CA ARG A 189 19.32 14.11 16.03
C ARG A 189 20.80 13.77 15.92
N ASP A 190 21.35 13.22 17.00
CA ASP A 190 22.74 12.77 17.10
C ASP A 190 22.74 11.31 17.58
N PRO A 191 22.33 10.37 16.71
CA PRO A 191 22.05 9.00 17.11
C PRO A 191 23.36 8.30 17.49
N ARG A 192 23.44 7.92 18.75
CA ARG A 192 24.59 7.26 19.37
C ARG A 192 24.18 5.91 19.92
N ASP A 193 25.15 4.99 19.97
CA ASP A 193 25.00 3.70 20.64
C ASP A 193 25.22 3.88 22.15
N ASP A 194 24.43 4.78 22.76
CA ASP A 194 24.48 5.10 24.18
C ASP A 194 23.17 4.72 24.89
N GLY A 195 23.29 3.81 25.86
CA GLY A 195 22.14 3.30 26.59
C GLY A 195 21.16 2.48 25.73
N ALA A 196 20.11 1.97 26.38
CA ALA A 196 19.15 1.08 25.74
C ALA A 196 18.32 1.77 24.64
N LEU A 197 17.91 3.03 24.88
CA LEU A 197 17.07 3.77 23.94
C LEU A 197 17.85 4.25 22.70
N GLY A 198 19.05 4.81 22.87
CA GLY A 198 19.91 5.25 21.74
C GLY A 198 20.27 4.08 20.82
N THR A 199 20.66 2.94 21.40
CA THR A 199 20.87 1.67 20.66
C THR A 199 19.64 1.29 19.84
N ARG A 200 18.45 1.40 20.42
CA ARG A 200 17.20 1.04 19.75
C ARG A 200 16.86 2.00 18.62
N VAL A 201 17.09 3.29 18.79
CA VAL A 201 16.93 4.31 17.73
C VAL A 201 17.84 3.99 16.54
N LEU A 202 19.12 3.72 16.79
CA LEU A 202 20.07 3.32 15.74
C LEU A 202 19.64 2.05 15.01
N GLU A 203 19.12 1.07 15.74
CA GLU A 203 18.60 -0.13 15.12
C GLU A 203 17.42 0.19 14.19
N GLN A 204 16.44 0.99 14.62
CA GLN A 204 15.31 1.35 13.76
C GLN A 204 15.77 2.07 12.49
N MET A 205 16.76 2.96 12.60
CA MET A 205 17.40 3.59 11.43
C MET A 205 18.08 2.56 10.52
N TYR A 206 18.79 1.59 11.08
CA TYR A 206 19.44 0.52 10.34
C TYR A 206 18.42 -0.35 9.59
N LEU A 207 17.30 -0.71 10.22
CA LEU A 207 16.24 -1.50 9.57
C LEU A 207 15.65 -0.77 8.37
N GLN A 208 15.39 0.54 8.50
CA GLN A 208 14.93 1.36 7.38
C GLN A 208 15.98 1.44 6.28
N TRP A 209 17.26 1.60 6.61
CA TRP A 209 18.34 1.62 5.62
C TRP A 209 18.38 0.33 4.79
N ILE A 210 18.37 -0.84 5.45
CA ILE A 210 18.38 -2.14 4.78
C ILE A 210 17.13 -2.31 3.89
N ALA A 211 15.95 -2.00 4.41
CA ALA A 211 14.71 -2.11 3.63
C ALA A 211 14.72 -1.19 2.39
N HIS A 212 15.26 0.03 2.51
CA HIS A 212 15.37 0.95 1.38
C HIS A 212 16.42 0.51 0.36
N GLU A 213 17.56 -0.05 0.78
CA GLU A 213 18.54 -0.62 -0.16
C GLU A 213 17.93 -1.77 -0.97
N GLU A 214 17.22 -2.69 -0.31
CA GLU A 214 16.51 -3.77 -0.99
C GLU A 214 15.42 -3.23 -1.93
N TRP A 215 14.68 -2.21 -1.50
CA TRP A 215 13.62 -1.61 -2.30
C TRP A 215 14.15 -0.99 -3.59
N GLN A 216 15.23 -0.22 -3.50
CA GLN A 216 15.85 0.40 -4.68
C GLN A 216 16.43 -0.66 -5.63
N ALA A 217 17.04 -1.72 -5.10
CA ALA A 217 17.52 -2.84 -5.90
C ALA A 217 16.38 -3.54 -6.65
N ALA A 218 15.30 -3.89 -5.95
CA ALA A 218 14.13 -4.53 -6.56
C ALA A 218 13.49 -3.63 -7.62
N ARG A 219 13.30 -2.34 -7.34
CA ARG A 219 12.76 -1.37 -8.30
C ARG A 219 13.64 -1.25 -9.55
N ALA A 220 14.96 -1.25 -9.41
CA ALA A 220 15.88 -1.22 -10.54
C ALA A 220 15.76 -2.47 -11.43
N GLU A 221 15.61 -3.65 -10.82
CA GLU A 221 15.37 -4.90 -11.57
C GLU A 221 14.03 -4.88 -12.31
N LEU A 222 12.96 -4.39 -11.68
CA LEU A 222 11.64 -4.22 -12.33
C LEU A 222 11.74 -3.32 -13.58
N ARG A 223 12.45 -2.18 -13.46
CA ARG A 223 12.70 -1.27 -14.57
C ARG A 223 13.50 -1.93 -15.69
N ALA A 224 14.49 -2.74 -15.36
CA ALA A 224 15.27 -3.51 -16.34
C ALA A 224 14.41 -4.54 -17.09
N LEU A 225 13.36 -5.07 -16.45
CA LEU A 225 12.35 -5.95 -17.07
C LEU A 225 11.30 -5.18 -17.90
N GLY A 226 11.29 -3.84 -17.84
CA GLY A 226 10.26 -3.01 -18.47
C GLY A 226 8.90 -3.10 -17.77
N VAL A 227 8.90 -3.32 -16.45
CA VAL A 227 7.71 -3.36 -15.60
C VAL A 227 7.77 -2.18 -14.62
N ALA A 228 6.75 -1.32 -14.62
CA ALA A 228 6.65 -0.22 -13.68
C ALA A 228 6.14 -0.70 -12.31
N LEU A 229 6.68 -0.15 -11.22
CA LEU A 229 6.16 -0.39 -9.87
C LEU A 229 5.19 0.73 -9.47
N MET A 230 3.97 0.37 -9.11
CA MET A 230 2.96 1.29 -8.61
C MET A 230 2.68 1.05 -7.12
N GLY A 231 2.75 2.11 -6.33
CA GLY A 231 2.39 2.07 -4.91
C GLY A 231 0.95 2.48 -4.64
N ASP A 232 0.64 2.55 -3.36
CA ASP A 232 -0.65 3.02 -2.85
C ASP A 232 -0.38 3.86 -1.60
N MET A 233 -0.87 5.10 -1.61
CA MET A 233 -0.66 6.09 -0.57
C MET A 233 -1.99 6.27 0.19
N PRO A 234 -2.07 5.79 1.45
CA PRO A 234 -3.24 5.98 2.29
C PRO A 234 -3.61 7.46 2.43
N PHE A 235 -4.91 7.76 2.47
CA PHE A 235 -5.41 9.13 2.61
C PHE A 235 -4.86 9.83 3.86
N ILE A 236 -4.90 9.15 5.00
CA ILE A 236 -4.56 9.68 6.32
C ILE A 236 -3.73 8.64 7.08
N VAL A 237 -3.01 9.10 8.11
CA VAL A 237 -2.26 8.25 9.05
C VAL A 237 -3.05 8.08 10.35
N GLY A 238 -2.76 7.01 11.09
CA GLY A 238 -3.38 6.78 12.39
C GLY A 238 -2.99 7.83 13.44
N SER A 239 -3.88 8.10 14.40
CA SER A 239 -3.63 9.06 15.50
C SER A 239 -2.40 8.69 16.34
N GLU A 240 -2.17 7.39 16.53
CA GLU A 240 -1.02 6.83 17.24
C GLU A 240 0.10 6.48 16.26
N SER A 241 0.55 7.45 15.45
CA SER A 241 1.64 7.31 14.47
C SER A 241 2.81 8.24 14.79
N ALA A 242 3.98 7.92 14.22
CA ALA A 242 5.17 8.77 14.28
C ALA A 242 4.90 10.15 13.67
N ASP A 243 4.14 10.21 12.58
CA ASP A 243 3.90 11.46 11.85
C ASP A 243 3.00 12.39 12.65
N VAL A 244 1.91 11.87 13.24
CA VAL A 244 1.03 12.68 14.09
C VAL A 244 1.77 13.14 15.33
N TRP A 245 2.55 12.27 15.98
CA TRP A 245 3.34 12.63 17.15
C TRP A 245 4.37 13.75 16.88
N ALA A 246 5.06 13.65 15.74
CA ALA A 246 6.14 14.57 15.35
C ALA A 246 5.64 15.89 14.75
N HIS A 247 4.49 15.88 14.06
CA HIS A 247 3.91 17.02 13.34
C HIS A 247 2.50 17.34 13.82
N ARG A 248 2.25 17.28 15.14
CA ARG A 248 0.93 17.49 15.75
C ARG A 248 0.23 18.74 15.26
N GLU A 249 0.98 19.80 14.98
CA GLU A 249 0.48 21.08 14.48
C GLU A 249 -0.19 20.99 13.11
N GLN A 250 0.05 19.93 12.34
CA GLN A 250 -0.53 19.71 11.02
C GLN A 250 -1.87 18.95 11.08
N PHE A 251 -2.29 18.51 12.28
CA PHE A 251 -3.46 17.66 12.46
C PHE A 251 -4.41 18.20 13.52
N LEU A 252 -5.71 18.02 13.28
CA LEU A 252 -6.75 18.17 14.27
C LEU A 252 -6.94 16.81 14.97
N THR A 253 -6.48 16.71 16.22
CA THR A 253 -6.54 15.48 17.03
C THR A 253 -7.71 15.46 18.02
N ASP A 254 -8.46 16.55 18.13
CA ASP A 254 -9.65 16.69 18.98
C ASP A 254 -10.97 16.44 18.21
N VAL A 255 -10.84 15.93 16.98
CA VAL A 255 -11.93 15.53 16.10
C VAL A 255 -11.68 14.11 15.60
N SER A 256 -12.70 13.49 15.01
CA SER A 256 -12.57 12.22 14.31
C SER A 256 -13.05 12.34 12.87
N LEU A 257 -12.20 11.94 11.93
CA LEU A 257 -12.60 11.71 10.55
C LEU A 257 -13.65 10.60 10.44
N GLY A 258 -14.47 10.69 9.41
CA GLY A 258 -15.54 9.75 9.19
C GLY A 258 -16.22 9.89 7.84
N ALA A 259 -17.45 9.40 7.79
CA ALA A 259 -18.35 9.58 6.66
C ALA A 259 -19.70 10.15 7.15
N PRO A 260 -20.38 10.97 6.33
CA PRO A 260 -21.72 11.45 6.65
C PRO A 260 -22.73 10.29 6.71
N PRO A 261 -23.92 10.52 7.30
CA PRO A 261 -25.05 9.62 7.13
C PRO A 261 -25.34 9.30 5.67
N ASP A 262 -25.59 8.03 5.37
CA ASP A 262 -25.92 7.55 4.04
C ASP A 262 -26.98 6.42 4.11
N GLY A 263 -27.28 5.80 2.95
CA GLY A 263 -28.26 4.71 2.87
C GLY A 263 -27.87 3.43 3.61
N PHE A 264 -26.62 3.31 4.09
CA PHE A 264 -26.10 2.17 4.82
C PHE A 264 -25.84 2.47 6.31
N SER A 265 -25.59 3.73 6.67
CA SER A 265 -25.45 4.20 8.05
C SER A 265 -26.25 5.48 8.32
N ALA A 266 -27.31 5.37 9.12
CA ALA A 266 -28.17 6.50 9.48
C ALA A 266 -27.46 7.57 10.34
N ASP A 267 -26.42 7.18 11.08
CA ASP A 267 -25.65 8.09 11.96
C ASP A 267 -24.31 8.52 11.34
N GLY A 268 -24.00 8.03 10.14
CA GLY A 268 -22.69 8.16 9.52
C GLY A 268 -21.65 7.25 10.17
N GLN A 269 -20.37 7.57 10.01
CA GLN A 269 -19.27 6.78 10.56
C GLN A 269 -18.26 7.70 11.23
N SER A 270 -17.62 7.20 12.29
CA SER A 270 -16.49 7.84 12.98
C SER A 270 -15.35 6.84 13.01
N TRP A 271 -14.21 7.16 12.41
CA TRP A 271 -13.11 6.22 12.18
C TRP A 271 -12.01 6.29 13.25
N GLY A 272 -12.07 7.24 14.19
CA GLY A 272 -11.05 7.43 15.22
C GLY A 272 -9.73 8.03 14.70
N LEU A 273 -9.71 8.47 13.44
CA LEU A 273 -8.55 9.04 12.74
C LEU A 273 -8.53 10.58 12.90
N PRO A 274 -7.34 11.21 12.92
CA PRO A 274 -7.23 12.66 13.00
C PRO A 274 -7.58 13.29 11.64
N ALA A 275 -7.95 14.57 11.62
CA ALA A 275 -8.13 15.30 10.36
C ALA A 275 -6.92 16.19 10.05
N TYR A 276 -6.72 16.55 8.80
CA TYR A 276 -5.74 17.57 8.44
C TYR A 276 -6.17 18.95 8.94
N ASP A 277 -5.26 19.67 9.59
CA ASP A 277 -5.41 21.10 9.83
C ASP A 277 -4.92 21.85 8.58
N TRP A 278 -5.85 22.03 7.63
CA TRP A 278 -5.55 22.72 6.39
C TRP A 278 -5.07 24.16 6.57
N ALA A 279 -5.52 24.85 7.63
CA ALA A 279 -5.08 26.21 7.93
C ALA A 279 -3.64 26.22 8.46
N ALA A 280 -3.24 25.19 9.20
CA ALA A 280 -1.84 25.00 9.59
C ALA A 280 -0.95 24.66 8.40
N MET A 281 -1.34 23.66 7.60
CA MET A 281 -0.59 23.24 6.42
C MET A 281 -0.44 24.36 5.39
N ASP A 282 -1.42 25.27 5.26
CA ASP A 282 -1.30 26.40 4.34
C ASP A 282 -0.19 27.39 4.74
N ARG A 283 0.18 27.47 6.02
CA ARG A 283 1.22 28.40 6.51
C ARG A 283 2.62 28.02 6.05
N ASP A 284 2.84 26.76 5.70
CA ASP A 284 4.13 26.24 5.21
C ASP A 284 4.08 25.74 3.75
N ASP A 285 3.06 26.17 2.99
CA ASP A 285 2.81 25.73 1.61
C ASP A 285 2.67 24.20 1.45
N LEU A 286 1.90 23.59 2.36
CA LEU A 286 1.59 22.16 2.36
C LEU A 286 2.86 21.29 2.44
N ALA A 287 3.85 21.71 3.23
CA ALA A 287 5.17 21.08 3.28
C ALA A 287 5.09 19.57 3.58
N TRP A 288 4.21 19.18 4.50
CA TRP A 288 4.01 17.77 4.86
C TRP A 288 3.43 16.96 3.69
N ILE A 289 2.42 17.49 2.98
CA ILE A 289 1.82 16.86 1.81
C ILE A 289 2.84 16.70 0.67
N ARG A 290 3.60 17.77 0.37
CA ARG A 290 4.64 17.74 -0.65
C ARG A 290 5.72 16.71 -0.31
N THR A 291 6.11 16.62 0.96
CA THR A 291 7.11 15.64 1.41
C THR A 291 6.62 14.21 1.24
N ARG A 292 5.36 13.91 1.55
CA ARG A 292 4.75 12.58 1.31
C ARG A 292 4.72 12.22 -0.17
N ALA A 293 4.28 13.14 -1.03
CA ALA A 293 4.23 12.91 -2.47
C ALA A 293 5.63 12.67 -3.07
N LYS A 294 6.63 13.46 -2.64
CA LYS A 294 8.03 13.29 -3.04
C LYS A 294 8.58 11.93 -2.59
N HIS A 295 8.30 11.52 -1.36
CA HIS A 295 8.72 10.22 -0.83
C HIS A 295 8.08 9.06 -1.60
N ALA A 296 6.78 9.13 -1.86
CA ALA A 296 6.09 8.12 -2.67
C ALA A 296 6.70 7.98 -4.07
N ALA A 297 7.05 9.10 -4.74
CA ALA A 297 7.74 9.05 -6.03
C ALA A 297 9.17 8.46 -5.95
N ALA A 298 9.85 8.61 -4.80
CA ALA A 298 11.15 7.98 -4.56
C ALA A 298 11.06 6.45 -4.39
N LEU A 299 9.89 5.93 -3.98
CA LEU A 299 9.63 4.51 -3.85
C LEU A 299 8.98 3.89 -5.09
N PHE A 300 8.13 4.62 -5.81
CA PHE A 300 7.30 4.07 -6.87
C PHE A 300 7.37 4.86 -8.17
N ASP A 301 7.20 4.19 -9.31
CA ASP A 301 7.10 4.84 -10.62
C ASP A 301 5.75 5.55 -10.79
N ARG A 302 4.72 5.02 -10.13
CA ARG A 302 3.39 5.63 -9.97
C ARG A 302 2.86 5.34 -8.57
N PHE A 303 1.90 6.08 -8.06
CA PHE A 303 1.19 5.71 -6.84
C PHE A 303 -0.27 6.16 -6.89
N ARG A 304 -1.14 5.31 -6.37
CA ARG A 304 -2.54 5.63 -6.10
C ARG A 304 -2.62 6.50 -4.86
N ILE A 305 -3.47 7.52 -4.88
CA ILE A 305 -3.94 8.23 -3.71
C ILE A 305 -5.27 7.59 -3.31
N ASP A 306 -5.26 6.90 -2.19
CA ASP A 306 -6.45 6.33 -1.57
C ASP A 306 -7.40 7.45 -1.09
N HIS A 307 -8.71 7.22 -1.18
CA HIS A 307 -9.77 8.12 -0.73
C HIS A 307 -9.52 9.59 -1.10
N LEU A 308 -9.25 9.86 -2.39
CA LEU A 308 -8.76 11.17 -2.85
C LEU A 308 -9.72 12.32 -2.51
N VAL A 309 -11.03 12.06 -2.46
CA VAL A 309 -12.04 13.05 -2.09
C VAL A 309 -11.81 13.66 -0.69
N GLY A 310 -11.13 12.94 0.20
CA GLY A 310 -10.74 13.44 1.52
C GLY A 310 -9.85 14.68 1.47
N PHE A 311 -9.11 14.89 0.36
CA PHE A 311 -8.31 16.09 0.12
C PHE A 311 -9.13 17.29 -0.35
N PHE A 312 -10.36 17.08 -0.81
CA PHE A 312 -11.32 18.14 -1.15
C PHE A 312 -12.16 18.50 0.06
N ARG A 313 -12.63 17.49 0.80
CA ARG A 313 -13.51 17.65 1.95
C ARG A 313 -13.27 16.54 2.97
N GLN A 314 -13.23 16.91 4.25
CA GLN A 314 -13.16 15.96 5.34
C GLN A 314 -14.47 16.01 6.11
N TRP A 315 -15.14 14.86 6.29
CA TRP A 315 -16.23 14.76 7.26
C TRP A 315 -15.63 14.57 8.64
N ILE A 316 -15.79 15.55 9.51
CA ILE A 316 -15.28 15.53 10.87
C ILE A 316 -16.41 15.48 11.88
N THR A 317 -16.20 14.76 12.96
CA THR A 317 -17.09 14.70 14.12
C THR A 317 -16.33 15.12 15.37
N LYS A 318 -16.98 15.92 16.23
CA LYS A 318 -16.44 16.33 17.54
C LYS A 318 -17.57 16.22 18.55
N ALA A 319 -17.55 15.19 19.38
CA ALA A 319 -18.59 14.99 20.38
C ALA A 319 -18.73 16.24 21.29
N PRO A 320 -19.97 16.70 21.60
CA PRO A 320 -21.27 16.12 21.25
C PRO A 320 -21.90 16.67 19.94
N ALA A 321 -21.16 17.45 19.14
CA ALA A 321 -21.68 18.05 17.91
C ALA A 321 -21.93 17.02 16.81
N LYS A 322 -22.91 17.30 15.94
CA LYS A 322 -23.12 16.55 14.71
C LYS A 322 -21.92 16.75 13.77
N GLY A 323 -21.66 15.75 12.94
CA GLY A 323 -20.59 15.83 11.94
C GLY A 323 -20.84 16.94 10.91
N THR A 324 -19.75 17.45 10.35
CA THR A 324 -19.77 18.47 9.28
C THR A 324 -18.64 18.25 8.30
N PHE A 325 -18.81 18.74 7.07
CA PHE A 325 -17.71 18.83 6.12
C PHE A 325 -16.83 20.05 6.42
N ILE A 326 -15.52 19.86 6.31
CA ILE A 326 -14.54 20.94 6.23
C ILE A 326 -13.74 20.83 4.92
N PRO A 327 -13.68 21.91 4.11
CA PRO A 327 -14.46 23.15 4.22
C PRO A 327 -15.96 22.93 3.91
N PRO A 328 -16.86 23.85 4.33
CA PRO A 328 -18.31 23.63 4.30
C PRO A 328 -18.95 23.77 2.92
N THR A 329 -18.39 24.58 2.01
CA THR A 329 -18.99 24.83 0.68
C THR A 329 -18.27 24.07 -0.43
N GLU A 330 -18.99 23.71 -1.50
CA GLU A 330 -18.38 23.01 -2.64
C GLU A 330 -17.29 23.83 -3.34
N GLU A 331 -17.45 25.16 -3.44
CA GLU A 331 -16.43 26.06 -4.01
C GLU A 331 -15.11 26.01 -3.22
N GLU A 332 -15.19 26.07 -1.89
CA GLU A 332 -14.00 25.95 -1.03
C GLU A 332 -13.41 24.53 -1.09
N GLN A 333 -14.24 23.49 -1.22
CA GLN A 333 -13.80 22.10 -1.34
C GLN A 333 -13.04 21.88 -2.65
N GLU A 334 -13.55 22.42 -3.76
CA GLU A 334 -12.87 22.37 -5.06
C GLU A 334 -11.51 23.09 -5.00
N ALA A 335 -11.49 24.33 -4.49
CA ALA A 335 -10.25 25.11 -4.37
C ALA A 335 -9.21 24.42 -3.48
N ARG A 336 -9.65 23.82 -2.36
CA ARG A 336 -8.79 23.04 -1.45
C ARG A 336 -8.20 21.82 -2.15
N GLY A 337 -9.04 21.00 -2.77
CA GLY A 337 -8.59 19.79 -3.46
C GLY A 337 -7.66 20.11 -4.62
N GLU A 338 -7.97 21.13 -5.43
CA GLU A 338 -7.09 21.57 -6.51
C GLU A 338 -5.71 22.00 -5.98
N LYS A 339 -5.66 22.80 -4.92
CA LYS A 339 -4.39 23.25 -4.32
C LYS A 339 -3.55 22.07 -3.85
N VAL A 340 -4.16 21.12 -3.12
CA VAL A 340 -3.48 19.95 -2.59
C VAL A 340 -2.97 19.03 -3.71
N LEU A 341 -3.81 18.74 -4.70
CA LEU A 341 -3.41 17.90 -5.83
C LEU A 341 -2.31 18.53 -6.66
N ARG A 342 -2.33 19.84 -6.89
CA ARG A 342 -1.22 20.57 -7.54
C ARG A 342 0.07 20.41 -6.75
N ALA A 343 0.03 20.61 -5.44
CA ALA A 343 1.21 20.45 -4.59
C ALA A 343 1.80 19.03 -4.64
N MET A 344 0.94 18.00 -4.66
CA MET A 344 1.35 16.61 -4.82
C MET A 344 1.96 16.33 -6.20
N LEU A 345 1.32 16.78 -7.27
CA LEU A 345 1.81 16.60 -8.64
C LEU A 345 3.17 17.28 -8.86
N GLU A 346 3.34 18.51 -8.37
CA GLU A 346 4.60 19.24 -8.44
C GLU A 346 5.72 18.53 -7.69
N ALA A 347 5.42 17.96 -6.50
CA ALA A 347 6.41 17.29 -5.68
C ALA A 347 6.77 15.88 -6.18
N ALA A 348 5.79 15.15 -6.73
CA ALA A 348 5.97 13.78 -7.23
C ALA A 348 6.56 13.73 -8.65
N GLY A 349 6.31 14.77 -9.45
CA GLY A 349 6.65 14.82 -10.86
C GLY A 349 5.55 14.25 -11.79
N PRO A 350 5.67 14.48 -13.11
CA PRO A 350 4.61 14.16 -14.07
C PRO A 350 4.27 12.67 -14.15
N GLY A 351 2.97 12.34 -14.22
CA GLY A 351 2.46 10.99 -14.49
C GLY A 351 2.60 9.98 -13.35
N ALA A 352 3.07 10.41 -12.18
CA ALA A 352 3.21 9.55 -11.01
C ALA A 352 1.88 9.31 -10.28
N VAL A 353 0.99 10.30 -10.26
CA VAL A 353 -0.18 10.30 -9.37
C VAL A 353 -1.42 9.73 -10.05
N ILE A 354 -2.09 8.80 -9.39
CA ILE A 354 -3.39 8.24 -9.76
C ILE A 354 -4.37 8.51 -8.63
N GLY A 355 -5.58 8.96 -8.96
CA GLY A 355 -6.60 9.29 -7.96
C GLY A 355 -7.62 8.19 -7.81
N GLU A 356 -7.88 7.71 -6.59
CA GLU A 356 -9.06 6.89 -6.36
C GLU A 356 -10.28 7.76 -6.03
N ASP A 357 -11.22 7.78 -6.97
CA ASP A 357 -12.47 8.55 -6.96
C ASP A 357 -13.71 7.63 -6.91
N LEU A 358 -13.72 6.68 -5.98
CA LEU A 358 -14.81 5.73 -5.78
C LEU A 358 -15.75 6.16 -4.64
N GLY A 359 -16.96 5.63 -4.65
CA GLY A 359 -18.02 6.01 -3.72
C GLY A 359 -18.80 7.26 -4.18
N VAL A 360 -19.32 8.02 -3.21
CA VAL A 360 -20.16 9.20 -3.47
C VAL A 360 -19.29 10.43 -3.70
N ILE A 361 -18.91 10.62 -4.97
CA ILE A 361 -17.98 11.66 -5.39
C ILE A 361 -18.74 12.85 -6.02
N PRO A 362 -18.58 14.08 -5.49
CA PRO A 362 -19.11 15.28 -6.13
C PRO A 362 -18.55 15.47 -7.55
N PRO A 363 -19.35 15.94 -8.53
CA PRO A 363 -18.90 16.10 -9.91
C PRO A 363 -17.61 16.93 -10.07
N PHE A 364 -17.48 18.02 -9.31
CA PHE A 364 -16.31 18.93 -9.36
C PHE A 364 -14.97 18.24 -9.04
N VAL A 365 -14.98 17.13 -8.28
CA VAL A 365 -13.77 16.37 -7.97
C VAL A 365 -13.22 15.72 -9.24
N ARG A 366 -14.09 15.05 -10.02
CA ARG A 366 -13.70 14.40 -11.29
C ARG A 366 -13.34 15.42 -12.36
N GLU A 367 -14.02 16.56 -12.39
CA GLU A 367 -13.69 17.68 -13.27
C GLU A 367 -12.30 18.26 -12.93
N THR A 368 -12.01 18.47 -11.64
CA THR A 368 -10.69 18.93 -11.17
C THR A 368 -9.59 17.93 -11.51
N MET A 369 -9.81 16.63 -11.25
CA MET A 369 -8.85 15.58 -11.63
C MET A 369 -8.57 15.59 -13.13
N SER A 370 -9.61 15.74 -13.96
CA SER A 370 -9.48 15.80 -15.42
C SER A 370 -8.68 17.03 -15.86
N ARG A 371 -8.95 18.21 -15.29
CA ARG A 371 -8.21 19.46 -15.54
C ARG A 371 -6.74 19.35 -15.16
N LEU A 372 -6.43 18.60 -14.11
CA LEU A 372 -5.06 18.39 -13.60
C LEU A 372 -4.35 17.20 -14.27
N GLY A 373 -5.04 16.42 -15.12
CA GLY A 373 -4.46 15.25 -15.78
C GLY A 373 -4.27 14.03 -14.88
N LEU A 374 -5.08 13.88 -13.82
CA LEU A 374 -5.06 12.69 -12.96
C LEU A 374 -6.04 11.63 -13.47
N PRO A 375 -5.60 10.38 -13.72
CA PRO A 375 -6.51 9.29 -14.01
C PRO A 375 -7.29 8.89 -12.75
N GLY A 376 -8.62 8.79 -12.90
CA GLY A 376 -9.54 8.24 -11.90
C GLY A 376 -9.85 6.77 -12.13
N TYR A 377 -10.32 6.06 -11.11
CA TYR A 377 -10.74 4.66 -11.19
C TYR A 377 -12.14 4.51 -11.82
N LYS A 378 -12.29 3.44 -12.59
CA LYS A 378 -13.54 2.96 -13.20
C LYS A 378 -13.65 1.48 -12.87
N VAL A 379 -14.27 1.19 -11.72
CA VAL A 379 -14.56 -0.18 -11.27
C VAL A 379 -15.78 -0.65 -12.03
N LEU A 380 -15.58 -1.51 -13.03
CA LEU A 380 -16.61 -1.81 -14.04
C LEU A 380 -17.96 -2.21 -13.43
N PRO A 381 -18.05 -3.10 -12.42
CA PRO A 381 -19.33 -3.44 -11.81
C PRO A 381 -20.07 -2.27 -11.13
N TRP A 382 -19.37 -1.19 -10.78
CA TRP A 382 -19.92 0.01 -10.14
C TRP A 382 -20.26 1.12 -11.14
N GLU A 383 -19.74 1.05 -12.36
CA GLU A 383 -20.02 2.02 -13.40
C GLU A 383 -21.42 1.78 -13.97
N LYS A 384 -22.42 2.37 -13.32
CA LYS A 384 -23.83 2.31 -13.72
C LYS A 384 -24.31 3.66 -14.30
N ASP A 385 -25.23 3.63 -15.25
CA ASP A 385 -25.95 4.82 -15.73
C ASP A 385 -27.13 5.19 -14.81
N GLU A 386 -27.88 6.23 -15.19
CA GLU A 386 -29.04 6.72 -14.43
C GLU A 386 -30.20 5.70 -14.31
N HIS A 387 -30.21 4.68 -15.18
CA HIS A 387 -31.16 3.56 -15.16
C HIS A 387 -30.57 2.33 -14.46
N PHE A 388 -29.47 2.49 -13.73
CA PHE A 388 -28.71 1.44 -13.08
C PHE A 388 -28.17 0.37 -14.05
N MET A 389 -27.96 0.72 -15.32
CA MET A 389 -27.38 -0.17 -16.35
C MET A 389 -25.86 -0.12 -16.30
N SER A 390 -25.19 -1.26 -16.42
CA SER A 390 -23.74 -1.31 -16.57
C SER A 390 -23.29 -0.49 -17.78
N LYS A 391 -22.36 0.44 -17.57
CA LYS A 391 -21.75 1.23 -18.64
C LYS A 391 -20.80 0.37 -19.45
N ASP A 392 -20.79 0.61 -20.74
CA ASP A 392 -19.84 -0.01 -21.65
C ASP A 392 -18.41 0.54 -21.39
N PRO A 393 -17.44 -0.30 -21.01
CA PRO A 393 -16.06 0.13 -20.78
C PRO A 393 -15.41 0.79 -22.01
N ARG A 394 -15.88 0.49 -23.23
CA ARG A 394 -15.42 1.16 -24.47
C ARG A 394 -15.77 2.65 -24.49
N GLY A 395 -16.66 3.10 -23.61
CA GLY A 395 -17.01 4.50 -23.39
C GLY A 395 -16.28 5.18 -22.24
N PHE A 396 -15.43 4.47 -21.48
CA PHE A 396 -14.70 5.08 -20.36
C PHE A 396 -13.73 6.18 -20.85
N PRO A 397 -13.47 7.23 -20.05
CA PRO A 397 -12.49 8.25 -20.40
C PRO A 397 -11.10 7.63 -20.62
N GLU A 398 -10.33 8.13 -21.58
CA GLU A 398 -8.95 7.67 -21.78
C GLU A 398 -8.11 7.92 -20.52
N LEU A 399 -8.22 9.11 -19.91
CA LEU A 399 -7.57 9.45 -18.64
C LEU A 399 -8.27 8.75 -17.45
N SER A 400 -8.15 7.43 -17.38
CA SER A 400 -8.71 6.62 -16.29
C SER A 400 -7.99 5.29 -16.11
N VAL A 401 -8.32 4.64 -15.00
CA VAL A 401 -7.91 3.28 -14.65
C VAL A 401 -9.14 2.39 -14.68
N ALA A 402 -9.24 1.52 -15.67
CA ALA A 402 -10.27 0.49 -15.68
C ALA A 402 -9.83 -0.70 -14.83
N THR A 403 -10.68 -1.16 -13.93
CA THR A 403 -10.47 -2.41 -13.19
C THR A 403 -11.80 -3.13 -13.02
N TRP A 404 -11.74 -4.44 -12.82
CA TRP A 404 -12.91 -5.18 -12.37
C TRP A 404 -13.04 -5.15 -10.85
N SER A 405 -11.93 -5.38 -10.15
CA SER A 405 -11.87 -5.45 -8.71
C SER A 405 -10.67 -4.68 -8.16
N THR A 406 -10.80 -4.21 -6.93
CA THR A 406 -9.71 -3.78 -6.05
C THR A 406 -9.54 -4.81 -4.93
N HIS A 407 -8.55 -4.60 -4.06
CA HIS A 407 -8.33 -5.41 -2.86
C HIS A 407 -9.54 -5.42 -1.90
N ASP A 408 -10.42 -4.43 -1.96
CA ASP A 408 -11.63 -4.31 -1.14
C ASP A 408 -12.85 -5.05 -1.69
N THR A 409 -12.78 -5.52 -2.93
CA THR A 409 -13.91 -6.12 -3.66
C THR A 409 -13.69 -7.60 -3.92
N ALA A 410 -14.75 -8.32 -4.30
CA ALA A 410 -14.60 -9.68 -4.78
C ALA A 410 -13.96 -9.71 -6.18
N PRO A 411 -13.09 -10.66 -6.49
CA PRO A 411 -12.57 -10.86 -7.84
C PRO A 411 -13.69 -11.28 -8.82
N ILE A 412 -13.46 -11.17 -10.13
CA ILE A 412 -14.39 -11.56 -11.22
C ILE A 412 -15.11 -12.88 -10.93
N THR A 413 -14.32 -13.88 -10.55
CA THR A 413 -14.70 -15.26 -10.20
C THR A 413 -15.90 -15.29 -9.25
N SER A 414 -15.82 -14.58 -8.13
CA SER A 414 -16.86 -14.58 -7.10
C SER A 414 -17.85 -13.42 -7.24
N TRP A 415 -17.47 -12.32 -7.89
CA TRP A 415 -18.36 -11.18 -8.12
C TRP A 415 -19.53 -11.56 -9.02
N TRP A 416 -19.29 -12.31 -10.09
CA TRP A 416 -20.35 -12.75 -10.99
C TRP A 416 -21.46 -13.53 -10.25
N ASP A 417 -21.06 -14.38 -9.32
CA ASP A 417 -22.00 -15.22 -8.57
C ASP A 417 -22.81 -14.42 -7.53
N GLN A 418 -22.39 -13.20 -7.20
CA GLN A 418 -23.12 -12.28 -6.31
C GLN A 418 -24.16 -11.43 -7.04
N LEU A 419 -24.04 -11.28 -8.37
CA LEU A 419 -24.98 -10.51 -9.18
C LEU A 419 -26.33 -11.22 -9.30
N GLU A 420 -27.42 -10.44 -9.34
CA GLU A 420 -28.75 -10.96 -9.68
C GLU A 420 -28.82 -11.39 -11.16
N GLY A 421 -29.79 -12.23 -11.52
CA GLY A 421 -29.90 -12.77 -12.89
C GLY A 421 -30.01 -11.69 -13.97
N TRP A 422 -30.78 -10.63 -13.71
CA TRP A 422 -30.93 -9.50 -14.63
C TRP A 422 -29.64 -8.66 -14.73
N GLU A 423 -28.84 -8.56 -13.67
CA GLU A 423 -27.55 -7.86 -13.69
C GLU A 423 -26.56 -8.63 -14.57
N ARG A 424 -26.54 -9.97 -14.45
CA ARG A 424 -25.72 -10.86 -15.28
C ARG A 424 -26.10 -10.76 -16.75
N GLU A 425 -27.39 -10.82 -17.08
CA GLU A 425 -27.90 -10.66 -18.45
C GLU A 425 -27.45 -9.34 -19.08
N ARG A 426 -27.58 -8.23 -18.34
CA ARG A 426 -27.18 -6.90 -18.83
C ARG A 426 -25.69 -6.79 -19.04
N LEU A 427 -24.90 -7.23 -18.07
CA LEU A 427 -23.44 -7.22 -18.14
C LEU A 427 -22.94 -8.08 -19.32
N ALA A 428 -23.49 -9.28 -19.46
CA ALA A 428 -23.19 -10.18 -20.57
C ALA A 428 -23.56 -9.57 -21.93
N GLY A 429 -24.67 -8.83 -21.99
CA GLY A 429 -25.13 -8.14 -23.19
C GLY A 429 -24.15 -7.11 -23.75
N LEU A 430 -23.23 -6.55 -22.93
CA LEU A 430 -22.23 -5.58 -23.38
C LEU A 430 -21.26 -6.17 -24.43
N ASP A 431 -20.95 -7.46 -24.38
CA ASP A 431 -20.06 -8.12 -25.35
C ASP A 431 -20.59 -9.48 -25.83
N ALA A 432 -21.92 -9.66 -25.80
CA ALA A 432 -22.62 -10.89 -26.19
C ALA A 432 -22.06 -12.16 -25.53
N ILE A 433 -21.77 -12.11 -24.23
CA ILE A 433 -21.21 -13.21 -23.45
C ILE A 433 -22.32 -14.24 -23.16
N PRO A 434 -22.18 -15.53 -23.55
CA PRO A 434 -23.17 -16.54 -23.17
C PRO A 434 -23.22 -16.75 -21.64
N LEU A 435 -24.43 -16.82 -21.09
CA LEU A 435 -24.65 -16.94 -19.63
C LEU A 435 -24.33 -18.33 -19.08
N ASP A 436 -24.33 -19.34 -19.95
CA ASP A 436 -24.07 -20.75 -19.65
C ASP A 436 -22.60 -21.15 -19.86
N LEU A 437 -21.71 -20.19 -20.11
CA LEU A 437 -20.27 -20.47 -20.21
C LEU A 437 -19.73 -21.13 -18.94
N PRO A 438 -18.81 -22.11 -19.07
CA PRO A 438 -18.04 -22.62 -17.95
C PRO A 438 -17.31 -21.48 -17.21
N PRO A 439 -17.14 -21.54 -15.87
CA PRO A 439 -16.58 -20.42 -15.09
C PRO A 439 -15.27 -19.85 -15.63
N ALA A 440 -14.31 -20.70 -16.00
CA ALA A 440 -13.01 -20.26 -16.52
C ALA A 440 -13.12 -19.53 -17.88
N GLU A 441 -14.06 -19.93 -18.74
CA GLU A 441 -14.31 -19.27 -20.03
C GLU A 441 -15.06 -17.96 -19.85
N ARG A 442 -16.04 -17.95 -18.94
CA ARG A 442 -16.77 -16.75 -18.52
C ARG A 442 -15.83 -15.67 -17.98
N GLU A 443 -14.91 -16.02 -17.09
CA GLU A 443 -13.91 -15.08 -16.56
C GLU A 443 -13.05 -14.46 -17.67
N LEU A 444 -12.60 -15.26 -18.65
CA LEU A 444 -11.81 -14.75 -19.77
C LEU A 444 -12.65 -13.82 -20.67
N ALA A 445 -13.94 -14.09 -20.84
CA ALA A 445 -14.86 -13.19 -21.55
C ALA A 445 -15.06 -11.86 -20.79
N LEU A 446 -15.19 -11.90 -19.46
CA LEU A 446 -15.29 -10.69 -18.63
C LEU A 446 -13.97 -9.90 -18.61
N LEU A 447 -12.82 -10.58 -18.58
CA LEU A 447 -11.52 -9.94 -18.78
C LEU A 447 -11.43 -9.29 -20.16
N LYS A 448 -11.90 -9.95 -21.23
CA LYS A 448 -11.96 -9.35 -22.58
C LYS A 448 -12.78 -8.06 -22.58
N LEU A 449 -13.93 -8.06 -21.91
CA LEU A 449 -14.75 -6.86 -21.73
C LEU A 449 -13.96 -5.76 -20.99
N LEU A 450 -13.24 -6.08 -19.91
CA LEU A 450 -12.36 -5.13 -19.22
C LEU A 450 -11.25 -4.58 -20.12
N PHE A 451 -10.56 -5.43 -20.88
CA PHE A 451 -9.49 -5.02 -21.81
C PHE A 451 -10.01 -4.17 -22.98
N SER A 452 -11.31 -4.20 -23.28
CA SER A 452 -11.94 -3.30 -24.26
C SER A 452 -12.02 -1.84 -23.78
N ALA A 453 -11.79 -1.58 -22.48
CA ALA A 453 -11.91 -0.24 -21.91
C ALA A 453 -10.94 0.76 -22.54
N LYS A 454 -11.41 1.96 -22.93
CA LYS A 454 -10.55 3.01 -23.53
C LYS A 454 -9.49 3.57 -22.59
N SER A 455 -9.63 3.35 -21.27
CA SER A 455 -8.72 3.76 -20.21
C SER A 455 -7.23 3.57 -20.54
N GLU A 456 -6.38 4.51 -20.17
CA GLU A 456 -4.94 4.43 -20.35
C GLU A 456 -4.34 3.27 -19.56
N LEU A 457 -4.89 2.98 -18.38
CA LEU A 457 -4.48 1.85 -17.55
C LEU A 457 -5.63 0.86 -17.38
N THR A 458 -5.34 -0.43 -17.58
CA THR A 458 -6.21 -1.53 -17.12
C THR A 458 -5.49 -2.29 -16.02
N LEU A 459 -6.09 -2.35 -14.84
CA LEU A 459 -5.58 -3.15 -13.72
C LEU A 459 -6.43 -4.40 -13.55
N VAL A 460 -5.77 -5.51 -13.23
CA VAL A 460 -6.41 -6.76 -12.82
C VAL A 460 -5.91 -7.16 -11.45
N LEU A 461 -6.76 -7.76 -10.64
CA LEU A 461 -6.32 -8.36 -9.38
C LEU A 461 -5.60 -9.68 -9.67
N VAL A 462 -4.55 -10.00 -8.92
CA VAL A 462 -3.83 -11.27 -9.15
C VAL A 462 -4.73 -12.51 -9.04
N ASN A 463 -5.75 -12.46 -8.18
CA ASN A 463 -6.77 -13.50 -8.08
C ASN A 463 -7.44 -13.76 -9.45
N GLU A 464 -7.71 -12.72 -10.23
CA GLU A 464 -8.32 -12.85 -11.56
C GLU A 464 -7.33 -13.44 -12.58
N LEU A 465 -6.04 -13.14 -12.46
CA LEU A 465 -5.01 -13.77 -13.30
C LEU A 465 -4.96 -15.27 -13.11
N ILE A 466 -5.03 -15.74 -11.85
CA ILE A 466 -4.90 -17.16 -11.52
C ILE A 466 -6.24 -17.91 -11.43
N GLY A 467 -7.38 -17.21 -11.53
CA GLY A 467 -8.72 -17.80 -11.42
C GLY A 467 -9.12 -18.15 -9.97
N ASP A 468 -8.64 -17.39 -9.00
CA ASP A 468 -8.92 -17.56 -7.57
C ASP A 468 -10.13 -16.68 -7.16
N GLY A 469 -11.04 -17.23 -6.35
CA GLY A 469 -12.27 -16.58 -5.88
C GLY A 469 -12.13 -15.80 -4.58
N GLU A 470 -10.99 -15.92 -3.90
CA GLU A 470 -10.87 -15.41 -2.55
C GLU A 470 -10.66 -13.89 -2.51
N ARG A 471 -11.23 -13.26 -1.49
CA ARG A 471 -11.05 -11.84 -1.21
C ARG A 471 -9.78 -11.60 -0.41
N ILE A 472 -9.09 -10.51 -0.74
CA ILE A 472 -7.96 -10.00 0.06
C ILE A 472 -8.49 -9.29 1.31
N ASN A 473 -9.55 -8.49 1.16
CA ASN A 473 -10.21 -7.77 2.23
C ASN A 473 -11.73 -7.76 2.07
N THR A 474 -12.43 -7.72 3.21
CA THR A 474 -13.85 -7.36 3.30
C THR A 474 -13.99 -6.10 4.14
N PRO A 475 -14.27 -4.93 3.52
CA PRO A 475 -14.46 -3.67 4.22
C PRO A 475 -15.48 -3.76 5.36
N GLY A 476 -15.26 -3.00 6.44
CA GLY A 476 -16.14 -2.97 7.61
C GLY A 476 -16.04 -4.21 8.51
N THR A 477 -15.05 -5.08 8.32
CA THR A 477 -14.84 -6.26 9.17
C THR A 477 -13.45 -6.28 9.80
N VAL A 478 -13.36 -6.77 11.04
CA VAL A 478 -12.10 -7.04 11.75
C VAL A 478 -12.07 -8.53 12.06
N ASN A 479 -11.24 -9.28 11.34
CA ASN A 479 -11.15 -10.73 11.46
C ASN A 479 -9.73 -11.23 11.08
N ASP A 480 -9.51 -12.52 11.20
CA ASP A 480 -8.23 -13.20 10.90
C ASP A 480 -7.98 -13.46 9.40
N ARG A 481 -8.90 -13.07 8.52
CA ARG A 481 -8.82 -13.31 7.07
C ARG A 481 -8.38 -12.09 6.27
N ASN A 482 -8.74 -10.89 6.70
CA ASN A 482 -8.35 -9.67 5.99
C ASN A 482 -6.83 -9.54 5.98
N TRP A 483 -6.27 -9.23 4.81
CA TRP A 483 -4.84 -8.96 4.62
C TRP A 483 -3.92 -10.15 4.88
N THR A 484 -4.47 -11.37 4.90
CA THR A 484 -3.68 -12.60 5.13
C THR A 484 -3.65 -13.54 3.93
N TRP A 485 -4.40 -13.28 2.87
CA TRP A 485 -4.37 -14.09 1.64
C TRP A 485 -2.98 -14.11 1.01
N ARG A 486 -2.57 -15.27 0.51
CA ARG A 486 -1.29 -15.50 -0.19
C ARG A 486 -1.53 -16.29 -1.46
N LEU A 487 -0.60 -16.20 -2.40
CA LEU A 487 -0.58 -17.09 -3.55
C LEU A 487 -0.65 -18.56 -3.10
N PRO A 488 -1.50 -19.38 -3.72
CA PRO A 488 -1.77 -20.74 -3.25
C PRO A 488 -0.54 -21.65 -3.37
N ARG A 489 0.38 -21.34 -4.28
CA ARG A 489 1.67 -22.03 -4.48
C ARG A 489 2.78 -20.99 -4.73
N PRO A 490 4.05 -21.35 -4.49
CA PRO A 490 5.18 -20.51 -4.87
C PRO A 490 5.14 -20.12 -6.36
N ILE A 491 5.61 -18.91 -6.69
CA ILE A 491 5.68 -18.39 -8.07
C ILE A 491 6.43 -19.36 -8.99
N GLU A 492 7.46 -20.03 -8.48
CA GLU A 492 8.25 -21.02 -9.21
C GLU A 492 7.40 -22.20 -9.70
N ASP A 493 6.44 -22.65 -8.88
CA ASP A 493 5.55 -23.75 -9.21
C ASP A 493 4.40 -23.27 -10.11
N LEU A 494 3.85 -22.07 -9.85
CA LEU A 494 2.83 -21.44 -10.68
C LEU A 494 3.34 -21.20 -12.11
N LYS A 495 4.61 -20.80 -12.25
CA LYS A 495 5.26 -20.61 -13.56
C LYS A 495 5.38 -21.91 -14.36
N ALA A 496 5.50 -23.05 -13.69
CA ALA A 496 5.61 -24.36 -14.32
C ALA A 496 4.24 -25.01 -14.64
N ASP A 497 3.14 -24.39 -14.21
CA ASP A 497 1.79 -24.93 -14.39
C ASP A 497 1.30 -24.72 -15.84
N PRO A 498 1.01 -25.79 -16.60
CA PRO A 498 0.61 -25.69 -18.00
C PRO A 498 -0.76 -25.04 -18.20
N ASP A 499 -1.71 -25.24 -17.28
CA ASP A 499 -3.05 -24.68 -17.36
C ASP A 499 -3.00 -23.16 -17.12
N LEU A 500 -2.21 -22.75 -16.12
CA LEU A 500 -1.97 -21.33 -15.87
C LEU A 500 -1.21 -20.66 -17.01
N ALA A 501 -0.21 -21.33 -17.59
CA ALA A 501 0.51 -20.83 -18.75
C ALA A 501 -0.43 -20.63 -19.96
N ALA A 502 -1.34 -21.58 -20.21
CA ALA A 502 -2.36 -21.45 -21.24
C ALA A 502 -3.32 -20.28 -20.97
N ARG A 503 -3.74 -20.08 -19.71
CA ARG A 503 -4.55 -18.92 -19.30
C ARG A 503 -3.80 -17.61 -19.52
N PHE A 504 -2.53 -17.53 -19.11
CA PHE A 504 -1.67 -16.35 -19.30
C PHE A 504 -1.49 -16.01 -20.78
N ALA A 505 -1.36 -17.00 -21.66
CA ALA A 505 -1.30 -16.77 -23.10
C ALA A 505 -2.57 -16.11 -23.64
N LYS A 506 -3.75 -16.55 -23.17
CA LYS A 506 -5.05 -15.92 -23.54
C LYS A 506 -5.14 -14.48 -23.02
N ILE A 507 -4.78 -14.23 -21.75
CA ILE A 507 -4.78 -12.88 -21.17
C ILE A 507 -3.78 -11.96 -21.89
N ARG A 508 -2.59 -12.46 -22.23
CA ARG A 508 -1.60 -11.73 -23.01
C ARG A 508 -2.13 -11.38 -24.40
N ALA A 509 -2.89 -12.27 -25.04
CA ALA A 509 -3.53 -11.97 -26.31
C ALA A 509 -4.54 -10.82 -26.18
N LEU A 510 -5.34 -10.78 -25.11
CA LEU A 510 -6.25 -9.66 -24.82
C LEU A 510 -5.49 -8.34 -24.60
N ALA A 511 -4.41 -8.37 -23.82
CA ALA A 511 -3.56 -7.20 -23.60
C ALA A 511 -2.90 -6.72 -24.90
N SER A 512 -2.44 -7.64 -25.76
CA SER A 512 -1.81 -7.31 -27.05
C SER A 512 -2.83 -6.71 -28.04
N GLN A 513 -4.01 -7.33 -28.16
CA GLN A 513 -5.09 -6.87 -29.05
C GLN A 513 -5.64 -5.50 -28.64
N SER A 514 -5.56 -5.15 -27.36
CA SER A 514 -5.95 -3.84 -26.82
C SER A 514 -4.82 -2.80 -26.83
N GLY A 515 -3.63 -3.14 -27.36
CA GLY A 515 -2.50 -2.23 -27.49
C GLY A 515 -1.79 -1.92 -26.17
N ARG A 516 -1.75 -2.89 -25.24
CA ARG A 516 -1.19 -2.75 -23.87
C ARG A 516 0.10 -3.51 -23.61
N VAL A 517 0.62 -4.21 -24.62
CA VAL A 517 1.87 -5.01 -24.56
C VAL A 517 2.92 -4.41 -25.47
#